data_AF-A0A1Q7CVZ8-F1
#
_entry.id   AF-A0A1Q7CVZ8-F1
#
_cell.length_a   1.000
_cell.length_b   1.000
_cell.length_c   1.000
_cell.angle_alpha   90.00
_cell.angle_beta   90.00
_cell.angle_gamma   90.00
#
_symmetry.space_group_name_H-M   'P 1'
#
loop_
_entity.id
_entity.type
_entity.pdbx_description
1 polymer ?
#
loop_
_entity_poly.entity_id
_entity_poly.type
_entity_poly.pdbx_seq_one_letter_code
_entity_poly.pdbx_strand_id
1 'polypeptide(L)'
;MSVTTHPAQFLKHGSWLKSVMTQSPKKTSALVSGVIVATIAISLLMANMTAQVGALLPADKIGVVGSNLETTPLVTTVAGTSGSDIVLLSATIKTSNPEDLIIMHTQECSILTNVSLKSNSGSNLVQTSTSFAQEKVWIEIDGKPVPVSSIPSADDGTVVFCDRTFSVSTNILNQIQLLCSQQINNTCTESIFTSYIQTKSAHAFNWATLNVGAGQHTIVVKAHLSVNVSGNGQASVTIGKRSLVVLPTHLAVNAVV
;
A
#
# COMPACT_ATOMS: atom_id res chain seq x y z
N MET A 1 68.63 13.78 -21.53
CA MET A 1 68.61 13.71 -20.04
C MET A 1 67.29 13.04 -19.67
N SER A 2 67.20 11.84 -19.08
CA SER A 2 68.19 10.96 -18.40
C SER A 2 68.89 11.65 -17.22
N VAL A 3 68.85 11.16 -15.96
CA VAL A 3 68.23 9.94 -15.36
C VAL A 3 67.29 10.35 -14.19
N THR A 4 66.77 9.56 -13.22
CA THR A 4 67.10 8.23 -12.64
C THR A 4 65.84 7.55 -12.05
N THR A 5 65.97 6.38 -11.41
CA THR A 5 64.93 5.62 -10.68
C THR A 5 65.40 5.25 -9.25
N HIS A 6 64.49 5.10 -8.26
CA HIS A 6 64.32 3.91 -7.37
C HIS A 6 63.44 4.15 -6.10
N PRO A 7 62.86 3.08 -5.49
CA PRO A 7 62.08 3.12 -4.23
C PRO A 7 62.69 2.30 -3.06
N ALA A 8 62.10 2.37 -1.86
CA ALA A 8 62.21 1.37 -0.76
C ALA A 8 60.95 1.42 0.16
N GLN A 9 60.42 0.42 0.87
CA GLN A 9 60.75 -0.99 1.23
C GLN A 9 61.46 -1.29 2.58
N PHE A 10 60.96 -2.36 3.24
CA PHE A 10 61.37 -2.97 4.54
C PHE A 10 61.17 -2.11 5.81
N LEU A 11 60.99 -2.66 7.03
CA LEU A 11 61.15 -4.02 7.62
C LEU A 11 59.80 -4.57 8.17
N LYS A 12 59.49 -5.87 8.37
CA LYS A 12 60.15 -6.99 9.14
C LYS A 12 60.29 -6.68 10.65
N HIS A 13 60.08 -7.58 11.62
CA HIS A 13 59.76 -9.03 11.73
C HIS A 13 58.90 -9.23 13.02
N GLY A 14 58.36 -10.39 13.41
CA GLY A 14 58.50 -11.78 12.94
C GLY A 14 57.63 -12.73 13.78
N SER A 15 57.89 -14.05 13.74
CA SER A 15 57.12 -15.09 14.44
C SER A 15 57.99 -16.11 15.18
N TRP A 16 57.44 -16.77 16.20
CA TRP A 16 57.91 -18.03 16.82
C TRP A 16 56.78 -18.56 17.74
N LEU A 17 56.62 -19.86 18.08
CA LEU A 17 56.70 -21.13 17.33
C LEU A 17 56.45 -22.27 18.34
N LYS A 18 55.53 -23.22 18.06
CA LYS A 18 55.50 -24.60 18.64
C LYS A 18 55.26 -24.71 20.18
N SER A 19 54.88 -25.85 20.79
CA SER A 19 54.25 -27.13 20.34
C SER A 19 53.82 -27.94 21.60
N VAL A 20 53.40 -29.20 21.39
CA VAL A 20 53.29 -30.36 22.31
C VAL A 20 51.86 -30.70 22.78
N MET A 21 51.61 -32.02 22.79
CA MET A 21 50.33 -32.71 22.95
C MET A 21 50.57 -33.96 23.83
N THR A 22 49.79 -34.15 24.89
CA THR A 22 49.68 -35.42 25.65
C THR A 22 48.37 -35.46 26.45
N GLN A 23 47.94 -36.66 26.87
CA GLN A 23 46.61 -36.91 27.49
C GLN A 23 46.70 -37.59 28.88
N SER A 24 45.53 -37.78 29.50
CA SER A 24 45.19 -38.85 30.47
C SER A 24 45.39 -38.52 31.98
N PRO A 25 44.74 -39.24 32.94
CA PRO A 25 43.27 -39.23 33.11
C PRO A 25 42.74 -39.21 34.59
N LYS A 26 41.44 -38.92 34.76
CA LYS A 26 40.53 -39.31 35.89
C LYS A 26 40.91 -38.96 37.36
N LYS A 27 40.04 -38.20 38.06
CA LYS A 27 39.10 -38.72 39.10
C LYS A 27 38.27 -37.65 39.86
N THR A 28 36.95 -37.90 39.97
CA THR A 28 35.99 -37.61 41.08
C THR A 28 36.14 -36.39 42.02
N SER A 29 35.12 -35.50 42.04
CA SER A 29 34.29 -35.09 43.21
C SER A 29 33.41 -33.88 42.80
N ALA A 30 32.12 -34.03 42.48
CA ALA A 30 30.92 -34.06 43.35
C ALA A 30 30.18 -32.70 43.44
N LEU A 31 28.88 -32.74 43.77
CA LEU A 31 28.02 -31.60 44.16
C LEU A 31 27.81 -30.43 43.16
N VAL A 32 26.97 -30.64 42.14
CA VAL A 32 25.84 -29.71 41.86
C VAL A 32 24.62 -30.55 41.46
N SER A 33 23.66 -30.71 42.37
CA SER A 33 22.32 -31.25 42.06
C SER A 33 21.30 -30.29 42.67
N GLY A 34 20.45 -29.66 41.85
CA GLY A 34 19.50 -28.65 42.35
C GLY A 34 18.91 -27.63 41.37
N VAL A 35 19.08 -27.76 40.04
CA VAL A 35 18.56 -26.73 39.08
C VAL A 35 17.63 -27.30 37.98
N ILE A 36 17.75 -28.58 37.61
CA ILE A 36 17.18 -29.12 36.36
C ILE A 36 15.66 -29.41 36.41
N VAL A 37 15.00 -29.27 37.56
CA VAL A 37 13.54 -29.53 37.70
C VAL A 37 12.68 -28.28 37.48
N ALA A 38 13.24 -27.07 37.62
CA ALA A 38 12.48 -25.82 37.54
C ALA A 38 12.07 -25.40 36.12
N THR A 39 12.74 -25.90 35.08
CA THR A 39 12.59 -25.43 33.69
C THR A 39 11.55 -26.18 32.85
N ILE A 40 10.99 -27.30 33.35
CA ILE A 40 9.99 -28.10 32.62
C ILE A 40 8.55 -27.74 33.05
N ALA A 41 8.35 -27.22 34.27
CA ALA A 41 7.03 -26.80 34.73
C ALA A 41 6.50 -25.53 34.03
N ILE A 42 7.40 -24.63 33.59
CA ILE A 42 7.03 -23.35 32.97
C ILE A 42 6.57 -23.53 31.52
N SER A 43 7.17 -24.46 30.78
CA SER A 43 6.83 -24.75 29.38
C SER A 43 5.47 -25.46 29.21
N LEU A 44 4.94 -26.09 30.25
CA LEU A 44 3.62 -26.75 30.24
C LEU A 44 2.45 -25.81 30.54
N LEU A 45 2.68 -24.60 31.08
CA LEU A 45 1.61 -23.60 31.27
C LEU A 45 1.27 -22.81 30.00
N MET A 46 2.13 -22.85 28.97
CA MET A 46 1.91 -22.10 27.71
C MET A 46 1.14 -22.88 26.63
N ALA A 47 0.84 -24.16 26.85
CA ALA A 47 0.19 -25.02 25.84
C ALA A 47 -1.35 -24.87 25.76
N ASN A 48 -2.00 -24.40 26.84
CA ASN A 48 -3.45 -24.57 27.03
C ASN A 48 -4.26 -23.26 26.94
N MET A 49 -3.81 -22.26 26.17
CA MET A 49 -4.54 -20.99 25.98
C MET A 49 -4.87 -20.63 24.52
N THR A 50 -4.96 -21.62 23.63
CA THR A 50 -5.93 -21.53 22.51
C THR A 50 -7.34 -21.79 23.04
N ALA A 51 -7.81 -20.89 23.91
CA ALA A 51 -9.18 -20.91 24.38
C ALA A 51 -10.09 -20.74 23.15
N GLN A 52 -10.99 -21.70 22.92
CA GLN A 52 -11.92 -21.65 21.80
C GLN A 52 -12.96 -20.56 22.09
N VAL A 53 -12.61 -19.31 21.80
CA VAL A 53 -13.55 -18.21 21.68
C VAL A 53 -14.39 -18.50 20.44
N GLY A 54 -15.44 -19.32 20.65
CA GLY A 54 -16.59 -19.35 19.78
C GLY A 54 -17.24 -17.97 19.86
N ALA A 55 -16.70 -17.04 19.09
CA ALA A 55 -17.23 -15.70 18.99
C ALA A 55 -18.71 -15.81 18.64
N LEU A 56 -19.55 -15.12 19.41
CA LEU A 56 -20.92 -14.84 18.99
C LEU A 56 -20.80 -13.85 17.83
N LEU A 57 -20.54 -14.40 16.64
CA LEU A 57 -20.52 -13.67 15.39
C LEU A 57 -21.83 -12.88 15.29
N PRO A 58 -21.80 -11.61 14.86
CA PRO A 58 -23.01 -10.82 14.79
C PRO A 58 -24.04 -11.50 13.90
N ALA A 59 -25.09 -12.03 14.52
CA ALA A 59 -26.30 -12.42 13.83
C ALA A 59 -26.97 -11.15 13.29
N ASP A 60 -27.58 -11.27 12.12
CA ASP A 60 -28.55 -10.34 11.55
C ASP A 60 -28.05 -8.90 11.22
N LYS A 61 -26.86 -8.46 11.67
CA LYS A 61 -26.24 -7.17 11.31
C LYS A 61 -24.76 -7.07 11.68
N ILE A 62 -23.96 -6.43 10.81
CA ILE A 62 -22.58 -6.02 11.14
C ILE A 62 -22.40 -4.52 10.94
N GLY A 63 -21.60 -3.90 11.82
CA GLY A 63 -20.88 -2.65 11.54
C GLY A 63 -19.39 -2.81 11.90
N VAL A 64 -18.49 -2.44 10.99
CA VAL A 64 -17.03 -2.36 11.23
C VAL A 64 -16.54 -0.97 10.85
N VAL A 65 -15.62 -0.41 11.64
CA VAL A 65 -15.03 0.92 11.40
C VAL A 65 -13.51 0.82 11.44
N GLY A 66 -12.83 1.43 10.46
CA GLY A 66 -11.37 1.57 10.40
C GLY A 66 -10.97 3.05 10.47
N SER A 67 -9.99 3.40 11.29
CA SER A 67 -9.69 4.81 11.60
C SER A 67 -8.22 5.12 11.93
N ASN A 68 -7.93 6.42 11.89
CA ASN A 68 -6.76 7.13 12.44
C ASN A 68 -5.39 6.96 11.77
N LEU A 69 -5.12 5.91 11.00
CA LEU A 69 -3.91 5.85 10.17
C LEU A 69 -4.26 5.84 8.68
N GLU A 70 -3.59 6.70 7.92
CA GLU A 70 -3.66 6.72 6.46
C GLU A 70 -3.05 5.42 5.91
N THR A 71 -3.87 4.58 5.28
CA THR A 71 -3.38 3.29 4.76
C THR A 71 -2.52 3.53 3.54
N THR A 72 -1.26 3.07 3.61
CA THR A 72 -0.36 2.84 2.46
C THR A 72 -0.48 3.92 1.37
N PRO A 73 -0.05 5.17 1.64
CA PRO A 73 -0.09 6.23 0.64
C PRO A 73 0.78 5.83 -0.55
N LEU A 74 0.14 5.62 -1.71
CA LEU A 74 0.86 5.29 -2.94
C LEU A 74 1.39 6.59 -3.55
N VAL A 75 2.61 6.98 -3.16
CA VAL A 75 3.28 8.21 -3.63
C VAL A 75 4.31 7.86 -4.70
N THR A 76 4.21 8.44 -5.91
CA THR A 76 5.23 8.23 -6.95
C THR A 76 5.53 9.47 -7.79
N THR A 77 6.71 9.41 -8.43
CA THR A 77 7.23 10.41 -9.38
C THR A 77 7.55 9.76 -10.73
N VAL A 78 6.92 8.62 -11.03
CA VAL A 78 7.26 7.73 -12.15
C VAL A 78 5.98 7.23 -12.83
N ALA A 79 6.03 7.10 -14.16
CA ALA A 79 4.91 6.63 -14.96
C ALA A 79 4.48 5.19 -14.59
N GLY A 80 3.19 4.91 -14.71
CA GLY A 80 2.62 3.56 -14.70
C GLY A 80 2.85 2.74 -13.42
N THR A 81 2.77 3.34 -12.23
CA THR A 81 2.96 2.60 -10.96
C THR A 81 1.62 2.28 -10.30
N SER A 82 1.29 0.99 -10.22
CA SER A 82 0.18 0.46 -9.42
C SER A 82 0.66 -0.02 -8.05
N GLY A 83 -0.20 0.09 -7.04
CA GLY A 83 -0.03 -0.61 -5.78
C GLY A 83 -0.37 -2.11 -5.90
N SER A 84 -0.17 -2.85 -4.80
CA SER A 84 -0.84 -4.13 -4.60
C SER A 84 -2.26 -3.91 -4.08
N ASP A 85 -3.14 -4.89 -4.27
CA ASP A 85 -4.46 -4.89 -3.63
C ASP A 85 -4.31 -4.87 -2.09
N ILE A 86 -5.13 -4.06 -1.43
CA ILE A 86 -5.10 -3.86 0.02
C ILE A 86 -6.47 -4.14 0.64
N VAL A 87 -6.48 -4.91 1.73
CA VAL A 87 -7.70 -5.13 2.54
C VAL A 87 -7.95 -3.89 3.38
N LEU A 88 -9.11 -3.26 3.19
CA LEU A 88 -9.50 -2.04 3.89
C LEU A 88 -10.28 -2.31 5.17
N LEU A 89 -11.18 -3.30 5.11
CA LEU A 89 -12.01 -3.79 6.21
C LEU A 89 -12.28 -5.28 5.99
N SER A 90 -12.50 -6.02 7.07
CA SER A 90 -12.98 -7.41 7.04
C SER A 90 -14.04 -7.62 8.12
N ALA A 91 -15.01 -8.46 7.82
CA ALA A 91 -16.18 -8.77 8.63
C ALA A 91 -16.57 -10.25 8.46
N THR A 92 -17.37 -10.78 9.38
CA THR A 92 -17.87 -12.15 9.28
C THR A 92 -19.33 -12.20 9.74
N ILE A 93 -20.23 -12.56 8.82
CA ILE A 93 -21.66 -12.71 9.10
C ILE A 93 -22.00 -14.19 9.26
N LYS A 94 -23.06 -14.48 10.01
CA LYS A 94 -23.69 -15.80 10.03
C LYS A 94 -25.12 -15.69 9.54
N THR A 95 -25.41 -16.31 8.41
CA THR A 95 -26.74 -16.48 7.82
C THR A 95 -27.35 -17.80 8.32
N SER A 96 -28.62 -17.79 8.71
CA SER A 96 -29.27 -19.00 9.23
C SER A 96 -30.04 -19.76 8.15
N ASN A 97 -30.46 -19.05 7.10
CA ASN A 97 -31.04 -19.58 5.86
C ASN A 97 -30.34 -18.89 4.67
N PRO A 98 -30.65 -19.23 3.41
CA PRO A 98 -30.29 -18.40 2.28
C PRO A 98 -30.91 -16.99 2.40
N GLU A 99 -30.08 -15.95 2.37
CA GLU A 99 -30.46 -14.56 2.65
C GLU A 99 -29.83 -13.62 1.60
N ASP A 100 -30.51 -12.51 1.27
CA ASP A 100 -29.94 -11.45 0.43
C ASP A 100 -29.21 -10.44 1.32
N LEU A 101 -28.05 -9.93 0.90
CA LEU A 101 -27.29 -8.95 1.68
C LEU A 101 -27.18 -7.61 0.95
N ILE A 102 -27.51 -6.52 1.64
CA ILE A 102 -27.08 -5.16 1.30
C ILE A 102 -25.79 -4.87 2.05
N ILE A 103 -24.76 -4.45 1.31
CA ILE A 103 -23.42 -4.18 1.83
C ILE A 103 -23.05 -2.74 1.51
N MET A 104 -23.03 -1.89 2.55
CA MET A 104 -22.76 -0.46 2.44
C MET A 104 -21.34 -0.19 2.90
N HIS A 105 -20.50 0.39 2.05
CA HIS A 105 -19.15 0.83 2.40
C HIS A 105 -19.01 2.33 2.19
N THR A 106 -18.43 3.02 3.17
CA THR A 106 -18.17 4.47 3.12
C THR A 106 -16.74 4.76 3.56
N GLN A 107 -16.08 5.72 2.91
CA GLN A 107 -14.73 6.13 3.31
C GLN A 107 -14.32 7.52 2.84
N GLU A 108 -13.31 8.07 3.52
CA GLU A 108 -12.52 9.21 3.07
C GLU A 108 -11.46 8.76 2.05
N CYS A 109 -11.46 9.32 0.84
CA CYS A 109 -10.31 9.31 -0.07
C CYS A 109 -9.62 10.69 -0.06
N SER A 110 -8.29 10.71 -0.11
CA SER A 110 -7.46 11.87 -0.37
C SER A 110 -6.60 11.63 -1.61
N ILE A 111 -6.58 12.58 -2.55
CA ILE A 111 -5.69 12.59 -3.71
C ILE A 111 -4.84 13.85 -3.70
N LEU A 112 -3.54 13.69 -3.93
CA LEU A 112 -2.62 14.76 -4.32
C LEU A 112 -2.17 14.53 -5.77
N THR A 113 -2.16 15.60 -6.57
CA THR A 113 -1.40 15.59 -7.84
C THR A 113 -0.62 16.89 -7.95
N ASN A 114 0.60 16.78 -8.44
CA ASN A 114 1.51 17.88 -8.69
C ASN A 114 1.99 17.77 -10.14
N VAL A 115 1.94 18.85 -10.90
CA VAL A 115 2.60 18.93 -12.21
C VAL A 115 3.77 19.89 -12.11
N SER A 116 4.90 19.54 -12.72
CA SER A 116 6.08 20.40 -12.75
C SER A 116 6.73 20.43 -14.14
N LEU A 117 6.97 21.65 -14.61
CA LEU A 117 7.55 22.01 -15.89
C LEU A 117 8.74 22.93 -15.66
N LYS A 118 9.78 22.76 -16.48
CA LYS A 118 11.02 23.54 -16.45
C LYS A 118 11.43 23.87 -17.87
N SER A 119 11.75 25.13 -18.17
CA SER A 119 12.21 25.55 -19.50
C SER A 119 13.40 24.73 -19.98
N ASN A 120 13.32 24.15 -21.18
CA ASN A 120 14.43 23.52 -21.87
C ASN A 120 15.09 24.52 -22.83
N SER A 121 16.34 24.89 -22.53
CA SER A 121 17.06 25.94 -23.25
C SER A 121 17.18 25.63 -24.75
N GLY A 122 16.93 26.64 -25.59
CA GLY A 122 17.06 26.53 -27.05
C GLY A 122 15.91 25.86 -27.79
N SER A 123 14.88 25.31 -27.11
CA SER A 123 13.70 24.72 -27.77
C SER A 123 12.46 25.60 -27.61
N ASN A 124 11.64 25.76 -28.65
CA ASN A 124 10.28 26.35 -28.55
C ASN A 124 9.19 25.26 -28.43
N LEU A 125 9.57 24.05 -28.01
CA LEU A 125 8.67 22.89 -27.94
C LEU A 125 7.64 23.06 -26.81
N VAL A 126 6.45 22.49 -27.00
CA VAL A 126 5.46 22.36 -25.92
C VAL A 126 5.95 21.35 -24.90
N GLN A 127 5.90 21.71 -23.64
CA GLN A 127 6.26 20.87 -22.51
C GLN A 127 4.99 20.44 -21.79
N THR A 128 4.83 19.14 -21.56
CA THR A 128 3.67 18.56 -20.87
C THR A 128 4.11 17.87 -19.60
N SER A 129 3.38 18.10 -18.50
CA SER A 129 3.43 17.26 -17.31
C SER A 129 2.01 16.90 -16.91
N THR A 130 1.80 15.62 -16.66
CA THR A 130 0.52 15.05 -16.23
C THR A 130 0.74 14.25 -14.96
N SER A 131 -0.22 14.26 -14.06
CA SER A 131 -0.23 13.41 -12.87
C SER A 131 -1.65 12.91 -12.62
N PHE A 132 -1.78 11.60 -12.61
CA PHE A 132 -3.01 10.85 -12.39
C PHE A 132 -2.90 10.04 -11.11
N ALA A 133 -3.99 9.98 -10.36
CA ALA A 133 -4.16 9.13 -9.21
C ALA A 133 -5.61 8.62 -9.13
N GLN A 134 -5.81 7.37 -8.70
CA GLN A 134 -7.11 6.71 -8.59
C GLN A 134 -7.13 5.69 -7.45
N GLU A 135 -8.28 5.60 -6.77
CA GLU A 135 -8.68 4.47 -5.93
C GLU A 135 -9.85 3.72 -6.58
N LYS A 136 -9.67 2.41 -6.73
CA LYS A 136 -10.72 1.45 -7.03
C LYS A 136 -11.06 0.64 -5.78
N VAL A 137 -12.32 0.35 -5.54
CA VAL A 137 -12.83 -0.40 -4.37
C VAL A 137 -13.79 -1.50 -4.83
N TRP A 138 -13.70 -2.69 -4.23
CA TRP A 138 -14.65 -3.78 -4.42
C TRP A 138 -14.88 -4.54 -3.11
N ILE A 139 -15.89 -5.40 -3.10
CA ILE A 139 -16.21 -6.27 -1.96
C ILE A 139 -16.12 -7.72 -2.40
N GLU A 140 -15.52 -8.56 -1.57
CA GLU A 140 -15.51 -10.02 -1.72
C GLU A 140 -16.32 -10.69 -0.61
N ILE A 141 -17.00 -11.78 -0.97
CA ILE A 141 -17.60 -12.74 -0.03
C ILE A 141 -16.91 -14.07 -0.26
N ASP A 142 -16.30 -14.63 0.79
CA ASP A 142 -15.57 -15.91 0.76
C ASP A 142 -14.52 -15.98 -0.37
N GLY A 143 -13.88 -14.84 -0.65
CA GLY A 143 -12.85 -14.68 -1.70
C GLY A 143 -13.38 -14.52 -3.12
N LYS A 144 -14.69 -14.28 -3.31
CA LYS A 144 -15.32 -14.02 -4.62
C LYS A 144 -15.87 -12.58 -4.68
N PRO A 145 -15.58 -11.79 -5.72
CA PRO A 145 -16.15 -10.45 -5.86
C PRO A 145 -17.67 -10.44 -5.89
N VAL A 146 -18.28 -9.41 -5.30
CA VAL A 146 -19.72 -9.12 -5.37
C VAL A 146 -19.94 -8.17 -6.56
N PRO A 147 -20.62 -8.61 -7.64
CA PRO A 147 -20.86 -7.75 -8.80
C PRO A 147 -21.78 -6.58 -8.45
N VAL A 148 -21.65 -5.49 -9.21
CA VAL A 148 -22.56 -4.32 -9.14
C VAL A 148 -23.75 -4.53 -10.10
N SER A 149 -23.48 -5.01 -11.32
CA SER A 149 -24.45 -5.50 -12.28
C SER A 149 -24.26 -7.00 -12.55
N SER A 150 -25.38 -7.72 -12.67
CA SER A 150 -25.43 -9.11 -13.14
C SER A 150 -25.82 -9.25 -14.62
N ILE A 151 -26.10 -8.13 -15.31
CA ILE A 151 -26.68 -8.07 -16.67
C ILE A 151 -25.79 -7.19 -17.56
N PRO A 152 -25.43 -7.62 -18.79
CA PRO A 152 -25.74 -8.91 -19.43
C PRO A 152 -24.95 -10.10 -18.86
N SER A 153 -23.95 -9.81 -18.04
CA SER A 153 -23.17 -10.77 -17.25
C SER A 153 -22.72 -10.09 -15.95
N ALA A 154 -22.31 -10.87 -14.95
CA ALA A 154 -21.67 -10.33 -13.76
C ALA A 154 -20.41 -9.51 -14.11
N ASP A 155 -20.28 -8.31 -13.55
CA ASP A 155 -19.04 -7.53 -13.56
C ASP A 155 -18.06 -7.96 -12.44
N ASP A 156 -16.93 -7.26 -12.31
CA ASP A 156 -15.89 -7.55 -11.32
C ASP A 156 -16.17 -6.95 -9.92
N GLY A 157 -17.31 -6.29 -9.72
CA GLY A 157 -17.68 -5.65 -8.46
C GLY A 157 -16.98 -4.32 -8.17
N THR A 158 -16.15 -3.81 -9.08
CA THR A 158 -15.27 -2.66 -8.81
C THR A 158 -15.89 -1.32 -9.13
N VAL A 159 -15.81 -0.38 -8.19
CA VAL A 159 -16.17 1.03 -8.39
C VAL A 159 -14.98 1.95 -8.11
N VAL A 160 -14.91 3.07 -8.82
CA VAL A 160 -13.94 4.13 -8.54
C VAL A 160 -14.49 5.02 -7.43
N PHE A 161 -13.83 5.06 -6.28
CA PHE A 161 -14.21 5.97 -5.19
C PHE A 161 -13.74 7.39 -5.48
N CYS A 162 -12.52 7.52 -5.99
CA CYS A 162 -11.93 8.80 -6.37
C CYS A 162 -10.93 8.59 -7.50
N ASP A 163 -10.92 9.50 -8.48
CA ASP A 163 -9.75 9.69 -9.34
C ASP A 163 -9.54 11.16 -9.69
N ARG A 164 -8.36 11.47 -10.21
CA ARG A 164 -8.02 12.79 -10.71
C ARG A 164 -6.87 12.72 -11.70
N THR A 165 -7.09 13.20 -12.91
CA THR A 165 -6.01 13.60 -13.82
C THR A 165 -5.81 15.11 -13.70
N PHE A 166 -4.57 15.55 -13.51
CA PHE A 166 -4.18 16.95 -13.66
C PHE A 166 -3.06 17.02 -14.71
N SER A 167 -3.20 17.92 -15.68
CA SER A 167 -2.23 18.09 -16.76
C SER A 167 -2.05 19.57 -17.10
N VAL A 168 -0.82 19.98 -17.36
CA VAL A 168 -0.49 21.28 -17.94
C VAL A 168 0.46 21.08 -19.11
N SER A 169 0.12 21.69 -20.24
CA SER A 169 0.91 21.69 -21.48
C SER A 169 1.15 23.13 -21.92
N THR A 170 2.41 23.56 -22.04
CA THR A 170 2.76 24.91 -22.49
C THR A 170 4.19 25.01 -23.02
N ASN A 171 4.46 25.98 -23.90
CA ASN A 171 5.82 26.41 -24.27
C ASN A 171 6.18 27.79 -23.70
N ILE A 172 5.36 28.40 -22.83
CA ILE A 172 5.63 29.77 -22.36
C ILE A 172 6.93 29.89 -21.56
N LEU A 173 7.28 28.86 -20.77
CA LEU A 173 8.55 28.81 -20.02
C LEU A 173 9.76 28.82 -20.97
N ASN A 174 9.65 28.09 -22.08
CA ASN A 174 10.63 28.06 -23.14
C ASN A 174 10.74 29.42 -23.84
N GLN A 175 9.62 30.09 -24.12
CA GLN A 175 9.62 31.41 -24.75
C GLN A 175 10.21 32.49 -23.85
N ILE A 176 9.92 32.47 -22.54
CA ILE A 176 10.55 33.35 -21.54
C ILE A 176 12.07 33.13 -21.52
N GLN A 177 12.52 31.88 -21.47
CA GLN A 177 13.95 31.54 -21.50
C GLN A 177 14.64 32.00 -22.80
N LEU A 178 13.99 31.83 -23.96
CA LEU A 178 14.51 32.27 -25.26
C LEU A 178 14.61 33.79 -25.35
N LEU A 179 13.58 34.53 -24.95
CA LEU A 179 13.58 36.01 -24.94
C LEU A 179 14.63 36.55 -23.97
N CYS A 180 14.75 35.97 -22.77
CA CYS A 180 15.81 36.31 -21.83
C CYS A 180 17.20 36.10 -22.45
N SER A 181 17.41 34.97 -23.14
CA SER A 181 18.71 34.60 -23.73
C SER A 181 19.13 35.47 -24.93
N GLN A 182 18.23 36.29 -25.47
CA GLN A 182 18.53 37.29 -26.50
C GLN A 182 19.03 38.62 -25.91
N GLN A 183 18.96 38.82 -24.59
CA GLN A 183 19.38 40.05 -23.92
C GLN A 183 20.89 40.04 -23.64
N ILE A 184 21.58 41.07 -24.14
CA ILE A 184 23.03 41.26 -23.96
C ILE A 184 23.39 41.32 -22.47
N ASN A 185 24.44 40.60 -22.07
CA ASN A 185 24.96 40.49 -20.70
C ASN A 185 23.98 39.93 -19.65
N ASN A 186 22.90 39.23 -20.06
CA ASN A 186 21.96 38.60 -19.13
C ASN A 186 22.35 37.15 -18.79
N THR A 187 21.93 36.64 -17.62
CA THR A 187 22.12 35.25 -17.18
C THR A 187 20.77 34.63 -16.86
N CYS A 188 20.29 33.74 -17.73
CA CYS A 188 18.91 33.25 -17.70
C CYS A 188 18.78 31.92 -16.94
N THR A 189 18.32 31.99 -15.70
CA THR A 189 17.94 30.82 -14.88
C THR A 189 16.69 30.13 -15.43
N GLU A 190 16.61 28.80 -15.29
CA GLU A 190 15.43 28.01 -15.71
C GLU A 190 14.10 28.65 -15.25
N SER A 191 13.17 28.84 -16.18
CA SER A 191 11.79 29.22 -15.85
C SER A 191 11.02 27.96 -15.42
N ILE A 192 10.52 27.95 -14.18
CA ILE A 192 9.87 26.79 -13.57
C ILE A 192 8.39 27.09 -13.30
N PHE A 193 7.52 26.15 -13.65
CA PHE A 193 6.13 26.11 -13.19
C PHE A 193 5.92 24.83 -12.38
N THR A 194 5.42 24.96 -11.16
CA THR A 194 4.96 23.84 -10.35
C THR A 194 3.60 24.19 -9.78
N SER A 195 2.62 23.31 -9.97
CA SER A 195 1.28 23.45 -9.40
C SER A 195 0.91 22.16 -8.67
N TYR A 196 0.43 22.30 -7.44
CA TYR A 196 -0.10 21.19 -6.64
C TYR A 196 -1.59 21.42 -6.41
N ILE A 197 -2.35 20.32 -6.41
CA ILE A 197 -3.74 20.29 -5.99
C ILE A 197 -3.90 19.09 -5.06
N GLN A 198 -4.44 19.30 -3.87
CA GLN A 198 -4.84 18.26 -2.94
C GLN A 198 -6.35 18.33 -2.70
N THR A 199 -7.01 17.18 -2.72
CA THR A 199 -8.46 17.03 -2.59
C THR A 199 -8.76 15.90 -1.63
N LYS A 200 -9.64 16.10 -0.66
CA LYS A 200 -10.13 15.03 0.22
C LYS A 200 -11.65 15.07 0.29
N SER A 201 -12.27 13.90 0.15
CA SER A 201 -13.73 13.73 0.04
C SER A 201 -14.18 12.44 0.69
N ALA A 202 -15.41 12.43 1.21
CA ALA A 202 -16.06 11.23 1.72
C ALA A 202 -17.00 10.67 0.65
N HIS A 203 -16.94 9.36 0.44
CA HIS A 203 -17.64 8.63 -0.60
C HIS A 203 -18.39 7.44 0.02
N ALA A 204 -19.45 6.99 -0.66
CA ALA A 204 -20.27 5.86 -0.26
C ALA A 204 -20.69 5.06 -1.50
N PHE A 205 -20.69 3.74 -1.39
CA PHE A 205 -21.27 2.85 -2.40
C PHE A 205 -21.92 1.64 -1.73
N ASN A 206 -22.96 1.10 -2.38
CA ASN A 206 -23.77 0.00 -1.87
C ASN A 206 -23.75 -1.15 -2.89
N TRP A 207 -23.32 -2.31 -2.45
CA TRP A 207 -23.45 -3.57 -3.18
C TRP A 207 -24.68 -4.32 -2.70
N ALA A 208 -25.26 -5.14 -3.58
CA ALA A 208 -26.30 -6.08 -3.24
C ALA A 208 -25.92 -7.46 -3.77
N THR A 209 -26.11 -8.50 -2.96
CA THR A 209 -25.96 -9.89 -3.37
C THR A 209 -27.20 -10.68 -2.99
N LEU A 210 -27.56 -11.67 -3.80
CA LEU A 210 -28.77 -12.47 -3.63
C LEU A 210 -28.42 -13.90 -3.22
N ASN A 211 -29.27 -14.50 -2.37
CA ASN A 211 -29.18 -15.90 -1.97
C ASN A 211 -27.79 -16.33 -1.45
N VAL A 212 -27.16 -15.52 -0.59
CA VAL A 212 -26.00 -15.95 0.20
C VAL A 212 -26.48 -17.11 1.08
N GLY A 213 -25.90 -18.30 0.90
CA GLY A 213 -26.39 -19.53 1.53
C GLY A 213 -26.37 -19.49 3.06
N ALA A 214 -26.93 -20.51 3.71
CA ALA A 214 -26.84 -20.67 5.15
C ALA A 214 -25.40 -21.06 5.56
N GLY A 215 -24.75 -20.28 6.42
CA GLY A 215 -23.35 -20.51 6.77
C GLY A 215 -22.69 -19.39 7.57
N GLN A 216 -21.36 -19.44 7.60
CA GLN A 216 -20.50 -18.36 8.09
C GLN A 216 -19.75 -17.78 6.88
N HIS A 217 -19.95 -16.49 6.60
CA HIS A 217 -19.44 -15.84 5.40
C HIS A 217 -18.49 -14.70 5.76
N THR A 218 -17.33 -14.66 5.12
CA THR A 218 -16.31 -13.64 5.34
C THR A 218 -16.43 -12.56 4.27
N ILE A 219 -16.72 -11.34 4.71
CA ILE A 219 -16.94 -10.17 3.85
C ILE A 219 -15.69 -9.29 3.95
N VAL A 220 -15.04 -9.03 2.82
CA VAL A 220 -13.77 -8.29 2.75
C VAL A 220 -13.94 -7.11 1.80
N VAL A 221 -13.69 -5.88 2.29
CA VAL A 221 -13.56 -4.71 1.41
C VAL A 221 -12.10 -4.62 0.99
N LYS A 222 -11.84 -4.57 -0.31
CA LYS A 222 -10.52 -4.36 -0.89
C LYS A 222 -10.47 -3.07 -1.70
N ALA A 223 -9.28 -2.54 -1.87
CA ALA A 223 -9.01 -1.49 -2.83
C ALA A 223 -7.70 -1.72 -3.59
N HIS A 224 -7.62 -1.07 -4.75
CA HIS A 224 -6.44 -1.00 -5.60
C HIS A 224 -6.12 0.46 -5.86
N LEU A 225 -4.85 0.83 -5.65
CA LEU A 225 -4.37 2.20 -5.80
C LEU A 225 -3.53 2.31 -7.08
N SER A 226 -3.82 3.30 -7.92
CA SER A 226 -3.14 3.51 -9.20
C SER A 226 -2.64 4.94 -9.30
N VAL A 227 -1.37 5.13 -9.70
CA VAL A 227 -0.82 6.45 -10.01
C VAL A 227 0.01 6.44 -11.30
N ASN A 228 -0.05 7.54 -12.06
CA ASN A 228 0.69 7.66 -13.31
C ASN A 228 1.15 9.10 -13.54
N VAL A 229 2.46 9.29 -13.64
CA VAL A 229 3.11 10.61 -13.73
C VAL A 229 3.90 10.72 -15.04
N SER A 230 3.73 11.83 -15.76
CA SER A 230 4.59 12.23 -16.88
C SER A 230 5.18 13.64 -16.67
N GLY A 231 6.37 13.86 -17.22
CA GLY A 231 7.18 15.03 -16.86
C GLY A 231 7.70 14.93 -15.42
N ASN A 232 7.94 16.08 -14.78
CA ASN A 232 8.55 16.14 -13.43
C ASN A 232 7.50 16.20 -12.29
N GLY A 233 6.27 15.74 -12.55
CA GLY A 233 5.18 15.79 -11.59
C GLY A 233 5.30 14.79 -10.45
N GLN A 234 4.27 14.73 -9.60
CA GLN A 234 4.11 13.73 -8.54
C GLN A 234 2.62 13.41 -8.37
N ALA A 235 2.30 12.18 -7.97
CA ALA A 235 0.93 11.79 -7.67
C ALA A 235 0.88 10.96 -6.39
N SER A 236 -0.18 11.12 -5.60
CA SER A 236 -0.52 10.18 -4.54
C SER A 236 -2.02 10.03 -4.31
N VAL A 237 -2.39 8.85 -3.83
CA VAL A 237 -3.73 8.53 -3.34
C VAL A 237 -3.62 7.85 -1.98
N THR A 238 -4.53 8.22 -1.06
CA THR A 238 -4.47 7.83 0.35
C THR A 238 -5.87 7.63 0.94
N ILE A 239 -6.02 6.58 1.77
CA ILE A 239 -7.31 6.15 2.32
C ILE A 239 -7.40 6.49 3.80
N GLY A 240 -8.41 7.28 4.18
CA GLY A 240 -8.64 7.78 5.54
C GLY A 240 -9.60 6.90 6.36
N LYS A 241 -10.51 7.55 7.10
CA LYS A 241 -11.56 6.88 7.89
C LYS A 241 -12.50 6.11 6.98
N ARG A 242 -12.99 4.95 7.44
CA ARG A 242 -13.92 4.11 6.66
C ARG A 242 -14.86 3.28 7.53
N SER A 243 -16.02 2.90 7.01
CA SER A 243 -16.96 2.00 7.67
C SER A 243 -17.69 1.08 6.70
N LEU A 244 -17.89 -0.16 7.13
CA LEU A 244 -18.66 -1.21 6.45
C LEU A 244 -19.88 -1.52 7.30
N VAL A 245 -21.06 -1.55 6.69
CA VAL A 245 -22.31 -2.02 7.32
C VAL A 245 -22.94 -3.08 6.44
N VAL A 246 -23.24 -4.24 7.04
CA VAL A 246 -23.86 -5.40 6.37
C VAL A 246 -25.25 -5.60 6.95
N LEU A 247 -26.25 -5.69 6.09
CA LEU A 247 -27.65 -5.97 6.44
C LEU A 247 -28.18 -7.14 5.59
N PRO A 248 -28.64 -8.24 6.20
CA PRO A 248 -29.60 -9.13 5.57
C PRO A 248 -30.89 -8.39 5.21
N THR A 249 -31.54 -8.86 4.15
CA THR A 249 -32.77 -8.31 3.60
C THR A 249 -33.48 -9.36 2.74
N HIS A 250 -34.63 -8.99 2.19
CA HIS A 250 -35.33 -9.75 1.16
C HIS A 250 -35.54 -8.84 -0.04
N LEU A 251 -34.75 -9.03 -1.10
CA LEU A 251 -34.80 -8.19 -2.29
C LEU A 251 -35.79 -8.74 -3.33
N ALA A 252 -36.45 -7.83 -4.04
CA ALA A 252 -37.34 -8.19 -5.13
C ALA A 252 -36.52 -8.68 -6.34
N VAL A 253 -36.39 -9.99 -6.49
CA VAL A 253 -35.77 -10.61 -7.67
C VAL A 253 -36.52 -10.17 -8.93
N ASN A 254 -35.79 -9.72 -9.94
CA ASN A 254 -36.31 -9.20 -11.22
C ASN A 254 -37.20 -7.94 -11.13
N ALA A 255 -36.91 -7.03 -10.19
CA ALA A 255 -37.40 -5.65 -10.31
C ALA A 255 -36.85 -5.01 -11.60
N VAL A 256 -37.75 -4.68 -12.54
CA VAL A 256 -37.40 -4.00 -13.80
C VAL A 256 -37.24 -2.50 -13.54
N VAL A 257 -36.22 -1.90 -14.16
CA VAL A 257 -35.90 -0.46 -14.16
C VAL A 257 -36.20 0.12 -15.55
#